data_AF-A0A661ZR33-F1
#
_entry.id   AF-A0A661ZR33-F1
#
_cell.length_a   1.000
_cell.length_b   1.000
_cell.length_c   1.000
_cell.angle_alpha   90.00
_cell.angle_beta   90.00
_cell.angle_gamma   90.00
#
_symmetry.space_group_name_H-M   'P 1'
#
loop_
_entity.id
_entity.type
_entity.pdbx_description
1 polymer ?
#
loop_
_entity_poly.entity_id
_entity_poly.type
_entity_poly.pdbx_seq_one_letter_code
_entity_poly.pdbx_strand_id
1 'polypeptide(L)'
;MKRIFISLICVFLALASFTQIPENLDRGVVALTVDQNSVYVGWRLLLDDPGDAGFNVYRQDIGIGDYEKVNAEPVIGSTNYLDTGTLPGHGYQYKIALVKGSTEYESPGEAYVFTLSGNQPYYSIKLRDEVTLKRVGIGDLDADGALDFVIQHPDFNVDPYYKPGYWKRSPSSYKLDAYSSKGEFLWRHDMGWSIETGTWYSPYMLFDVDQDGKAEIYAKAGEGDPREIDGHVMRGPEYLIKLDPASGRLLKKLDWIPRNDYESYNYWSRNFLSVAYLDGINPSLIMQRGTYTVIKTVALNQDLQPVWKWESTGKYDKYKGQGGHAIMTQKRSMCCGCKNGQDNLGIRG
;
A
#
# COMPACT_ATOMS: atom_id res chain seq x y z
N MET A 1 49.05 -54.96 -2.53
CA MET A 1 48.54 -53.75 -3.23
C MET A 1 47.24 -53.33 -2.55
N LYS A 2 47.25 -52.24 -1.76
CA LYS A 2 46.06 -51.72 -1.05
C LYS A 2 45.22 -50.92 -2.04
N ARG A 3 43.96 -51.30 -2.25
CA ARG A 3 42.98 -50.54 -3.03
C ARG A 3 42.37 -49.46 -2.14
N ILE A 4 42.61 -48.19 -2.48
CA ILE A 4 42.00 -47.03 -1.83
C ILE A 4 40.68 -46.76 -2.54
N PHE A 5 39.57 -46.93 -1.82
CA PHE A 5 38.25 -46.46 -2.27
C PHE A 5 38.14 -44.97 -1.95
N ILE A 6 38.09 -44.14 -2.99
CA ILE A 6 37.75 -42.72 -2.86
C ILE A 6 36.22 -42.63 -2.90
N SER A 7 35.60 -42.38 -1.75
CA SER A 7 34.17 -42.10 -1.66
C SER A 7 33.93 -40.65 -2.04
N LEU A 8 33.21 -40.42 -3.14
CA LEU A 8 32.86 -39.08 -3.61
C LEU A 8 31.63 -38.59 -2.82
N ILE A 9 31.85 -37.70 -1.86
CA ILE A 9 30.76 -37.03 -1.14
C ILE A 9 30.23 -35.91 -2.03
N CYS A 10 29.12 -36.16 -2.72
CA CYS A 10 28.33 -35.10 -3.37
C CYS A 10 27.54 -34.34 -2.29
N VAL A 11 28.07 -33.20 -1.87
CA VAL A 11 27.30 -32.22 -1.07
C VAL A 11 26.31 -31.54 -2.00
N PHE A 12 25.02 -31.90 -1.89
CA PHE A 12 23.94 -31.11 -2.46
C PHE A 12 23.84 -29.81 -1.66
N LEU A 13 24.41 -28.72 -2.18
CA LEU A 13 24.01 -27.38 -1.74
C LEU A 13 22.56 -27.17 -2.17
N ALA A 14 21.63 -27.20 -1.23
CA ALA A 14 20.31 -26.64 -1.45
C ALA A 14 20.48 -25.15 -1.74
N LEU A 15 20.26 -24.74 -2.98
CA LEU A 15 20.11 -23.33 -3.32
C LEU A 15 18.86 -22.85 -2.58
N ALA A 16 19.06 -22.11 -1.48
CA ALA A 16 17.98 -21.35 -0.87
C ALA A 16 17.49 -20.35 -1.93
N SER A 17 16.34 -20.63 -2.52
CA SER A 17 15.63 -19.65 -3.33
C SER A 17 15.13 -18.60 -2.36
N PHE A 18 15.83 -17.48 -2.26
CA PHE A 18 15.33 -16.33 -1.51
C PHE A 18 14.11 -15.78 -2.24
N THR A 19 12.94 -16.02 -1.66
CA THR A 19 11.66 -15.50 -2.14
C THR A 19 11.33 -14.22 -1.38
N GLN A 20 10.56 -13.36 -2.01
CA GLN A 20 9.96 -12.22 -1.31
C GLN A 20 9.10 -12.77 -0.17
N ILE A 21 9.12 -12.10 0.98
CA ILE A 21 8.20 -12.41 2.07
C ILE A 21 6.85 -11.79 1.68
N PRO A 22 5.80 -12.60 1.42
CA PRO A 22 4.48 -12.07 1.13
C PRO A 22 3.85 -11.49 2.40
N GLU A 23 2.93 -10.54 2.23
CA GLU A 23 2.05 -10.11 3.32
C GLU A 23 1.23 -11.30 3.81
N ASN A 24 1.06 -11.41 5.14
CA ASN A 24 0.25 -12.45 5.75
C ASN A 24 -1.24 -12.10 5.68
N LEU A 25 -1.86 -12.34 4.53
CA LEU A 25 -3.26 -11.97 4.29
C LEU A 25 -4.24 -13.02 4.81
N ASP A 26 -5.34 -12.55 5.39
CA ASP A 26 -6.51 -13.36 5.67
C ASP A 26 -7.25 -13.73 4.38
N ARG A 27 -8.35 -14.46 4.51
CA ARG A 27 -9.15 -14.92 3.37
C ARG A 27 -9.88 -13.77 2.65
N GLY A 28 -9.86 -12.55 3.20
CA GLY A 28 -10.42 -11.35 2.58
C GLY A 28 -11.87 -11.53 2.18
N VAL A 29 -12.66 -12.17 3.06
CA VAL A 29 -14.04 -12.51 2.78
C VAL A 29 -14.84 -11.23 2.58
N VAL A 30 -15.62 -11.16 1.51
CA VAL A 30 -16.59 -10.11 1.25
C VAL A 30 -17.96 -10.74 1.04
N ALA A 31 -18.99 -10.13 1.61
CA ALA A 31 -20.40 -10.48 1.49
C ALA A 31 -21.22 -9.24 1.13
N LEU A 32 -21.87 -9.26 -0.04
CA LEU A 32 -22.62 -8.13 -0.60
C LEU A 32 -24.05 -8.52 -0.92
N THR A 33 -25.00 -7.71 -0.50
CA THR A 33 -26.42 -7.88 -0.85
C THR A 33 -26.60 -7.69 -2.35
N VAL A 34 -27.08 -8.73 -3.04
CA VAL A 34 -27.49 -8.66 -4.44
C VAL A 34 -28.96 -8.26 -4.52
N ASP A 35 -29.78 -8.91 -3.70
CA ASP A 35 -31.20 -8.62 -3.51
C ASP A 35 -31.65 -9.10 -2.11
N GLN A 36 -32.94 -9.02 -1.83
CA GLN A 36 -33.54 -9.39 -0.55
C GLN A 36 -33.37 -10.86 -0.14
N ASN A 37 -32.97 -11.75 -1.04
CA ASN A 37 -32.81 -13.19 -0.78
C ASN A 37 -31.45 -13.74 -1.20
N SER A 38 -30.58 -12.89 -1.73
CA SER A 38 -29.31 -13.31 -2.32
C SER A 38 -28.15 -12.46 -1.83
N VAL A 39 -27.09 -13.13 -1.36
CA VAL A 39 -25.82 -12.52 -0.99
C VAL A 39 -24.71 -13.09 -1.86
N TYR A 40 -23.95 -12.20 -2.49
CA TYR A 40 -22.69 -12.55 -3.13
C TYR A 40 -21.60 -12.67 -2.07
N VAL A 41 -20.89 -13.79 -2.03
CA VAL A 41 -19.73 -14.02 -1.17
C VAL A 41 -18.49 -14.20 -2.05
N GLY A 42 -17.40 -13.50 -1.75
CA GLY A 42 -16.12 -13.62 -2.45
C GLY A 42 -14.96 -13.70 -1.47
N TRP A 43 -13.84 -14.31 -1.90
CA TRP A 43 -12.64 -14.44 -1.06
C TRP A 43 -11.37 -14.53 -1.91
N ARG A 44 -10.21 -14.45 -1.22
CA ARG A 44 -8.88 -14.57 -1.81
C ARG A 44 -8.50 -16.04 -2.02
N LEU A 45 -7.93 -16.33 -3.19
CA LEU A 45 -7.02 -17.46 -3.38
C LEU A 45 -5.63 -16.98 -2.91
N LEU A 46 -5.10 -17.58 -1.87
CA LEU A 46 -3.82 -17.22 -1.26
C LEU A 46 -2.67 -17.96 -1.95
N LEU A 47 -1.46 -17.42 -1.86
CA LEU A 47 -0.27 -17.98 -2.50
C LEU A 47 0.03 -19.43 -2.06
N ASP A 48 -0.26 -19.74 -0.79
CA ASP A 48 0.01 -21.03 -0.19
C ASP A 48 -1.14 -22.05 -0.36
N ASP A 49 -2.25 -21.64 -0.99
CA ASP A 49 -3.32 -22.57 -1.32
C ASP A 49 -2.85 -23.56 -2.41
N PRO A 50 -3.25 -24.83 -2.33
CA PRO A 50 -2.89 -25.81 -3.36
C PRO A 50 -3.61 -25.50 -4.69
N GLY A 51 -3.02 -25.94 -5.81
CA GLY A 51 -3.60 -25.69 -7.14
C GLY A 51 -4.96 -26.34 -7.38
N ASP A 52 -5.32 -27.34 -6.57
CA ASP A 52 -6.62 -28.02 -6.53
C ASP A 52 -7.46 -27.63 -5.31
N ALA A 53 -7.24 -26.45 -4.74
CA ALA A 53 -8.00 -25.95 -3.60
C ALA A 53 -9.52 -25.95 -3.87
N GLY A 54 -10.27 -26.53 -2.92
CA GLY A 54 -11.71 -26.35 -2.82
C GLY A 54 -12.06 -25.46 -1.62
N PHE A 55 -13.27 -24.93 -1.59
CA PHE A 55 -13.72 -24.06 -0.50
C PHE A 55 -15.14 -24.40 -0.05
N ASN A 56 -15.36 -24.45 1.26
CA ASN A 56 -16.70 -24.46 1.83
C ASN A 56 -17.04 -23.09 2.37
N VAL A 57 -18.31 -22.73 2.22
CA VAL A 57 -18.88 -21.46 2.66
C VAL A 57 -19.77 -21.75 3.85
N TYR A 58 -19.50 -21.05 4.94
CA TYR A 58 -20.31 -21.12 6.15
C TYR A 58 -21.01 -19.79 6.36
N ARG A 59 -22.29 -19.86 6.70
CA ARG A 59 -23.13 -18.71 7.04
C ARG A 59 -23.65 -18.86 8.45
N GLN A 60 -23.66 -17.77 9.20
CA GLN A 60 -24.37 -17.62 10.46
C GLN A 60 -25.46 -16.56 10.32
N ASP A 61 -26.70 -16.89 10.69
CA ASP A 61 -27.77 -15.91 10.89
C ASP A 61 -27.65 -15.31 12.29
N ILE A 62 -27.26 -14.04 12.35
CA ILE A 62 -26.80 -13.40 13.59
C ILE A 62 -27.95 -13.32 14.58
N GLY A 63 -27.76 -13.94 15.75
CA GLY A 63 -28.75 -13.99 16.82
C GLY A 63 -29.76 -15.15 16.71
N ILE A 64 -29.66 -16.01 15.69
CA ILE A 64 -30.55 -17.16 15.51
C ILE A 64 -29.83 -18.50 15.77
N GLY A 65 -28.62 -18.70 15.25
CA GLY A 65 -27.93 -19.98 15.36
C GLY A 65 -26.42 -19.92 15.16
N ASP A 66 -25.80 -21.09 15.12
CA ASP A 66 -24.38 -21.27 14.80
C ASP A 66 -24.15 -21.26 13.28
N TYR A 67 -22.88 -21.28 12.86
CA TYR A 67 -22.51 -21.40 11.46
C TYR A 67 -23.01 -22.72 10.84
N GLU A 68 -23.65 -22.61 9.67
CA GLU A 68 -24.04 -23.74 8.82
C GLU A 68 -23.32 -23.68 7.47
N LYS A 69 -22.98 -24.85 6.91
CA LYS A 69 -22.41 -24.94 5.56
C LYS A 69 -23.52 -24.74 4.53
N VAL A 70 -23.34 -23.81 3.60
CA VAL A 70 -24.38 -23.42 2.62
C VAL A 70 -24.17 -23.99 1.21
N ASN A 71 -22.97 -24.47 0.88
CA ASN A 71 -22.69 -25.12 -0.40
C ASN A 71 -22.74 -26.66 -0.28
N ALA A 72 -23.31 -27.36 -1.25
CA ALA A 72 -23.40 -28.83 -1.22
C ALA A 72 -22.02 -29.50 -1.41
N GLU A 73 -21.30 -29.08 -2.45
CA GLU A 73 -19.95 -29.54 -2.78
C GLU A 73 -18.96 -28.38 -2.64
N PRO A 74 -17.68 -28.65 -2.27
CA PRO A 74 -16.64 -27.62 -2.24
C PRO A 74 -16.61 -26.82 -3.54
N VAL A 75 -16.58 -25.50 -3.43
CA VAL A 75 -16.43 -24.58 -4.56
C VAL A 75 -15.02 -24.76 -5.13
N ILE A 76 -14.94 -25.17 -6.39
CA ILE A 76 -13.70 -25.36 -7.15
C ILE A 76 -13.72 -24.51 -8.40
N GLY A 77 -12.56 -23.99 -8.81
CA GLY A 77 -12.41 -23.19 -10.05
C GLY A 77 -12.88 -21.73 -9.95
N SER A 78 -13.45 -21.31 -8.82
CA SER A 78 -13.69 -19.90 -8.49
C SER A 78 -13.47 -19.65 -6.99
N THR A 79 -13.40 -18.38 -6.60
CA THR A 79 -13.36 -17.95 -5.20
C THR A 79 -14.54 -17.07 -4.84
N ASN A 80 -15.73 -17.50 -5.27
CA ASN A 80 -16.98 -16.85 -4.98
C ASN A 80 -18.15 -17.85 -4.87
N TYR A 81 -19.22 -17.40 -4.22
CA TYR A 81 -20.45 -18.16 -4.04
C TYR A 81 -21.64 -17.21 -4.00
N LEU A 82 -22.76 -17.60 -4.61
CA LEU A 82 -24.03 -16.86 -4.48
C LEU A 82 -24.92 -17.63 -3.51
N ASP A 83 -25.11 -17.08 -2.32
CA ASP A 83 -26.01 -17.65 -1.33
C ASP A 83 -27.43 -17.14 -1.54
N THR A 84 -28.32 -18.02 -2.02
CA THR A 84 -29.75 -17.74 -2.26
C THR A 84 -30.65 -18.20 -1.12
N GLY A 85 -30.07 -18.65 0.01
CA GLY A 85 -30.81 -19.12 1.18
C GLY A 85 -31.03 -18.05 2.25
N THR A 86 -30.80 -16.78 1.92
CA THR A 86 -30.87 -15.67 2.89
C THR A 86 -32.29 -15.10 2.97
N LEU A 87 -32.62 -14.53 4.14
CA LEU A 87 -33.91 -13.94 4.43
C LEU A 87 -33.83 -12.41 4.43
N PRO A 88 -34.87 -11.70 3.94
CA PRO A 88 -34.86 -10.24 3.90
C PRO A 88 -34.82 -9.62 5.31
N GLY A 89 -33.96 -8.62 5.52
CA GLY A 89 -33.86 -7.89 6.79
C GLY A 89 -33.06 -8.62 7.87
N HIS A 90 -32.34 -9.68 7.51
CA HIS A 90 -31.44 -10.41 8.40
C HIS A 90 -29.99 -9.96 8.21
N GLY A 91 -29.22 -10.04 9.30
CA GLY A 91 -27.77 -9.88 9.32
C GLY A 91 -27.08 -11.24 9.29
N TYR A 92 -26.11 -11.40 8.40
CA TYR A 92 -25.36 -12.64 8.23
C TYR A 92 -23.86 -12.42 8.43
N GLN A 93 -23.21 -13.42 9.01
CA GLN A 93 -21.76 -13.53 9.04
C GLN A 93 -21.33 -14.70 8.17
N TYR A 94 -20.29 -14.51 7.37
CA TYR A 94 -19.73 -15.53 6.50
C TYR A 94 -18.28 -15.79 6.84
N LYS A 95 -17.89 -17.07 6.79
CA LYS A 95 -16.50 -17.51 6.85
C LYS A 95 -16.25 -18.61 5.82
N ILE A 96 -14.99 -18.78 5.44
CA ILE A 96 -14.58 -19.71 4.39
C ILE A 96 -13.61 -20.73 4.97
N ALA A 97 -13.83 -22.00 4.66
CA ALA A 97 -12.91 -23.07 5.01
C ALA A 97 -12.22 -23.61 3.74
N LEU A 98 -10.91 -23.79 3.81
CA LEU A 98 -10.12 -24.40 2.74
C LEU A 98 -10.31 -25.92 2.78
N VAL A 99 -10.55 -26.52 1.63
CA VAL A 99 -10.62 -27.97 1.45
C VAL A 99 -9.39 -28.41 0.64
N LYS A 100 -8.57 -29.28 1.23
CA LYS A 100 -7.40 -29.88 0.60
C LYS A 100 -7.55 -31.40 0.61
N GLY A 101 -7.78 -31.97 -0.58
CA GLY A 101 -8.18 -33.37 -0.69
C GLY A 101 -9.51 -33.62 0.03
N SER A 102 -9.51 -34.50 1.03
CA SER A 102 -10.69 -34.81 1.85
C SER A 102 -10.69 -34.12 3.22
N THR A 103 -9.77 -33.19 3.47
CA THR A 103 -9.62 -32.52 4.77
C THR A 103 -9.95 -31.04 4.64
N GLU A 104 -10.66 -30.53 5.65
CA GLU A 104 -11.07 -29.15 5.75
C GLU A 104 -10.25 -28.42 6.82
N TYR A 105 -9.93 -27.16 6.54
CA TYR A 105 -9.12 -26.28 7.37
C TYR A 105 -9.83 -24.93 7.52
N GLU A 106 -9.97 -24.47 8.75
CA GLU A 106 -10.44 -23.11 9.03
C GLU A 106 -9.47 -22.09 8.41
N SER A 107 -10.01 -21.03 7.81
CA SER A 107 -9.22 -19.88 7.33
C SER A 107 -9.60 -18.62 8.10
N PRO A 108 -8.64 -17.77 8.49
CA PRO A 108 -8.93 -16.46 9.05
C PRO A 108 -9.70 -15.57 8.07
N GLY A 109 -10.52 -14.66 8.60
CA GLY A 109 -11.29 -13.70 7.82
C GLY A 109 -12.78 -14.03 7.80
N GLU A 110 -13.58 -12.99 8.02
CA GLU A 110 -15.05 -13.09 8.07
C GLU A 110 -15.68 -11.85 7.44
N ALA A 111 -16.89 -12.00 6.91
CA ALA A 111 -17.65 -10.91 6.33
C ALA A 111 -19.02 -10.77 6.97
N TYR A 112 -19.36 -9.56 7.38
CA TYR A 112 -20.72 -9.20 7.76
C TYR A 112 -21.48 -8.62 6.56
N VAL A 113 -22.76 -8.97 6.45
CA VAL A 113 -23.70 -8.35 5.52
C VAL A 113 -25.08 -8.22 6.15
N PHE A 114 -25.80 -7.16 5.81
CA PHE A 114 -27.22 -7.02 6.13
C PHE A 114 -28.02 -7.02 4.84
N THR A 115 -28.98 -7.94 4.74
CA THR A 115 -29.82 -8.07 3.53
C THR A 115 -30.76 -6.88 3.40
N LEU A 116 -30.81 -6.33 2.20
CA LEU A 116 -31.65 -5.18 1.82
C LEU A 116 -32.45 -5.53 0.57
N SER A 117 -33.53 -4.80 0.33
CA SER A 117 -34.37 -5.00 -0.86
C SER A 117 -33.68 -4.63 -2.18
N GLY A 118 -32.57 -3.89 -2.14
CA GLY A 118 -31.83 -3.46 -3.31
C GLY A 118 -30.38 -3.93 -3.28
N ASN A 119 -29.79 -4.02 -4.47
CA ASN A 119 -28.38 -4.31 -4.65
C ASN A 119 -27.51 -3.26 -3.95
N GLN A 120 -26.56 -3.70 -3.13
CA GLN A 120 -25.57 -2.86 -2.48
C GLN A 120 -24.15 -3.32 -2.83
N PRO A 121 -23.62 -2.90 -4.00
CA PRO A 121 -22.32 -3.36 -4.50
C PRO A 121 -21.14 -2.60 -3.86
N TYR A 122 -21.23 -2.23 -2.58
CA TYR A 122 -20.21 -1.48 -1.87
C TYR A 122 -20.28 -1.66 -0.36
N TYR A 123 -19.13 -1.49 0.30
CA TYR A 123 -19.05 -1.23 1.73
C TYR A 123 -18.94 0.26 1.99
N SER A 124 -19.59 0.70 3.07
CA SER A 124 -19.49 2.08 3.55
C SER A 124 -18.71 2.11 4.85
N ILE A 125 -17.57 2.78 4.84
CA ILE A 125 -16.85 3.15 6.06
C ILE A 125 -17.28 4.56 6.45
N LYS A 126 -17.80 4.72 7.66
CA LYS A 126 -18.16 6.03 8.17
C LYS A 126 -16.90 6.75 8.61
N LEU A 127 -16.59 7.86 7.96
CA LEU A 127 -15.50 8.74 8.38
C LEU A 127 -15.86 9.45 9.69
N ARG A 128 -14.85 9.69 10.52
CA ARG A 128 -14.98 10.42 11.79
C ARG A 128 -15.47 11.84 11.59
N ASP A 129 -14.96 12.51 10.56
CA ASP A 129 -15.26 13.90 10.21
C ASP A 129 -15.86 13.96 8.79
N GLU A 130 -16.66 14.99 8.51
CA GLU A 130 -17.16 15.28 7.16
C GLU A 130 -16.07 15.90 6.28
N VAL A 131 -15.25 15.05 5.66
CA VAL A 131 -14.10 15.47 4.85
C VAL A 131 -14.15 14.88 3.45
N THR A 132 -13.56 15.58 2.49
CA THR A 132 -13.28 15.05 1.15
C THR A 132 -11.89 14.42 1.13
N LEU A 133 -11.76 13.26 0.50
CA LEU A 133 -10.51 12.49 0.52
C LEU A 133 -9.65 12.80 -0.70
N LYS A 134 -8.35 12.94 -0.48
CA LYS A 134 -7.36 13.12 -1.53
C LYS A 134 -6.82 11.80 -2.07
N ARG A 135 -6.43 10.92 -1.15
CA ARG A 135 -5.78 9.63 -1.41
C ARG A 135 -6.14 8.64 -0.31
N VAL A 136 -6.07 7.36 -0.65
CA VAL A 136 -6.24 6.23 0.27
C VAL A 136 -5.03 5.32 0.10
N GLY A 137 -4.38 5.00 1.22
CA GLY A 137 -3.37 3.95 1.34
C GLY A 137 -4.03 2.73 1.96
N ILE A 138 -3.59 1.55 1.54
CA ILE A 138 -4.15 0.26 1.96
C ILE A 138 -2.98 -0.62 2.38
N GLY A 139 -3.11 -1.26 3.55
CA GLY A 139 -2.06 -2.07 4.16
C GLY A 139 -2.55 -2.59 5.51
N ASP A 140 -2.02 -3.73 5.95
CA ASP A 140 -2.33 -4.31 7.26
C ASP A 140 -1.56 -3.56 8.37
N LEU A 141 -2.25 -2.85 9.26
CA LEU A 141 -1.59 -2.02 10.29
C LEU A 141 -1.34 -2.77 11.60
N ASP A 142 -2.00 -3.90 11.83
CA ASP A 142 -1.98 -4.62 13.11
C ASP A 142 -1.55 -6.09 13.03
N ALA A 143 -1.29 -6.58 11.83
CA ALA A 143 -0.88 -7.94 11.48
C ALA A 143 -1.98 -8.99 11.67
N ASP A 144 -3.27 -8.61 11.54
CA ASP A 144 -4.41 -9.53 11.58
C ASP A 144 -4.74 -10.17 10.21
N GLY A 145 -4.08 -9.71 9.14
CA GLY A 145 -4.25 -10.15 7.76
C GLY A 145 -5.39 -9.50 6.99
N ALA A 146 -6.22 -8.71 7.65
CA ALA A 146 -7.17 -7.81 7.01
C ALA A 146 -6.48 -6.50 6.64
N LEU A 147 -6.87 -5.90 5.52
CA LEU A 147 -6.26 -4.65 5.08
C LEU A 147 -7.01 -3.45 5.67
N ASP A 148 -6.25 -2.55 6.28
CA ASP A 148 -6.72 -1.30 6.85
C ASP A 148 -6.51 -0.13 5.87
N PHE A 149 -6.96 1.04 6.27
CA PHE A 149 -6.97 2.24 5.43
C PHE A 149 -6.27 3.41 6.11
N VAL A 150 -5.32 4.04 5.41
CA VAL A 150 -4.78 5.35 5.80
C VAL A 150 -5.17 6.39 4.75
N ILE A 151 -6.09 7.28 5.11
CA ILE A 151 -6.67 8.28 4.21
C ILE A 151 -6.02 9.64 4.40
N GLN A 152 -5.71 10.31 3.28
CA GLN A 152 -5.19 11.67 3.27
C GLN A 152 -6.29 12.66 2.92
N HIS A 153 -6.47 13.73 3.70
CA HIS A 153 -7.49 14.76 3.48
C HIS A 153 -7.00 16.16 3.89
N PRO A 154 -7.62 17.27 3.42
CA PRO A 154 -8.79 17.33 2.51
C PRO A 154 -8.44 17.05 1.03
N ASP A 155 -9.45 16.92 0.15
CA ASP A 155 -9.24 16.98 -1.30
C ASP A 155 -8.99 18.43 -1.75
N PHE A 156 -7.74 18.85 -1.60
CA PHE A 156 -7.24 20.10 -2.12
C PHE A 156 -5.98 19.83 -2.95
N ASN A 157 -5.74 20.62 -3.99
CA ASN A 157 -4.53 20.51 -4.78
C ASN A 157 -4.05 21.87 -5.27
N VAL A 158 -2.84 22.26 -4.86
CA VAL A 158 -2.07 23.34 -5.49
C VAL A 158 -1.13 22.79 -6.56
N ASP A 159 -0.99 23.52 -7.66
CA ASP A 159 0.01 23.23 -8.69
C ASP A 159 1.10 24.33 -8.68
N PRO A 160 2.40 23.98 -8.64
CA PRO A 160 3.49 24.96 -8.62
C PRO A 160 3.81 25.57 -9.97
N TYR A 161 3.05 25.26 -11.02
CA TYR A 161 3.24 25.90 -12.30
C TYR A 161 3.03 27.42 -12.17
N TYR A 162 4.01 28.19 -12.64
CA TYR A 162 4.13 29.62 -12.39
C TYR A 162 3.05 30.50 -13.04
N LYS A 163 2.20 29.92 -13.91
CA LYS A 163 1.16 30.69 -14.60
C LYS A 163 0.04 31.09 -13.63
N PRO A 164 -0.58 32.27 -13.82
CA PRO A 164 -1.72 32.68 -13.00
C PRO A 164 -2.83 31.63 -12.96
N GLY A 165 -3.39 31.39 -11.78
CA GLY A 165 -4.52 30.46 -11.56
C GLY A 165 -4.13 29.04 -11.10
N TYR A 166 -2.84 28.66 -11.20
CA TYR A 166 -2.34 27.35 -10.75
C TYR A 166 -2.01 27.35 -9.25
N TRP A 167 -1.32 28.40 -8.78
CA TRP A 167 -1.00 28.55 -7.37
C TRP A 167 -2.21 28.96 -6.53
N LYS A 168 -2.39 28.28 -5.39
CA LYS A 168 -3.41 28.55 -4.38
C LYS A 168 -2.83 28.20 -3.02
N ARG A 169 -2.91 29.13 -2.07
CA ARG A 169 -2.48 28.90 -0.69
C ARG A 169 -3.28 27.73 -0.08
N SER A 170 -2.58 26.81 0.58
CA SER A 170 -3.21 25.68 1.29
C SER A 170 -4.23 26.19 2.33
N PRO A 171 -5.51 25.78 2.24
CA PRO A 171 -6.54 26.23 3.17
C PRO A 171 -6.43 25.56 4.54
N SER A 172 -5.88 24.34 4.58
CA SER A 172 -5.54 23.60 5.79
C SER A 172 -4.31 22.72 5.52
N SER A 173 -3.66 22.20 6.56
CA SER A 173 -2.68 21.12 6.45
C SER A 173 -3.35 19.83 5.96
N TYR A 174 -2.59 18.92 5.34
CA TYR A 174 -3.09 17.55 5.18
C TYR A 174 -3.07 16.80 6.51
N LYS A 175 -4.00 15.86 6.65
CA LYS A 175 -4.07 14.89 7.74
C LYS A 175 -4.02 13.49 7.15
N LEU A 176 -3.41 12.59 7.89
CA LEU A 176 -3.49 11.15 7.65
C LEU A 176 -4.34 10.56 8.77
N ASP A 177 -5.46 9.93 8.41
CA ASP A 177 -6.31 9.21 9.36
C ASP A 177 -6.27 7.72 9.07
N ALA A 178 -6.05 6.91 10.10
CA ALA A 178 -6.12 5.46 9.98
C ALA A 178 -7.49 4.94 10.42
N TYR A 179 -8.01 3.97 9.66
CA TYR A 179 -9.20 3.22 9.97
C TYR A 179 -8.92 1.73 9.81
N SER A 180 -9.47 0.91 10.69
CA SER A 180 -9.38 -0.54 10.53
C SER A 180 -10.15 -1.01 9.29
N SER A 181 -9.93 -2.26 8.89
CA SER A 181 -10.68 -2.98 7.86
C SER A 181 -12.21 -2.95 8.10
N LYS A 182 -12.62 -2.82 9.37
CA LYS A 182 -14.03 -2.74 9.82
C LYS A 182 -14.54 -1.29 9.92
N GLY A 183 -13.72 -0.30 9.58
CA GLY A 183 -14.08 1.11 9.59
C GLY A 183 -14.01 1.78 10.97
N GLU A 184 -13.32 1.18 11.94
CA GLU A 184 -13.05 1.83 13.23
C GLU A 184 -11.96 2.89 13.06
N PHE A 185 -12.20 4.11 13.53
CA PHE A 185 -11.16 5.14 13.54
C PHE A 185 -10.07 4.80 14.56
N LEU A 186 -8.82 4.73 14.11
CA LEU A 186 -7.67 4.38 14.96
C LEU A 186 -6.93 5.63 15.46
N TRP A 187 -6.44 6.46 14.54
CA TRP A 187 -5.65 7.65 14.88
C TRP A 187 -5.63 8.70 13.76
N ARG A 188 -5.17 9.91 14.09
CA ARG A 188 -4.93 11.02 13.15
C ARG A 188 -3.52 11.57 13.33
N HIS A 189 -2.81 11.76 12.24
CA HIS A 189 -1.56 12.51 12.16
C HIS A 189 -1.75 13.79 11.33
N ASP A 190 -1.53 14.96 11.93
CA ASP A 190 -1.55 16.24 11.21
C ASP A 190 -0.17 16.52 10.60
N MET A 191 -0.09 16.65 9.28
CA MET A 191 1.17 16.85 8.55
C MET A 191 1.73 18.27 8.69
N GLY A 192 1.01 19.18 9.36
CA GLY A 192 1.45 20.54 9.63
C GLY A 192 1.51 21.43 8.39
N TRP A 193 2.17 22.58 8.54
CA TRP A 193 2.18 23.66 7.53
C TRP A 193 3.47 23.74 6.71
N SER A 194 4.45 22.90 7.04
CA SER A 194 5.74 22.86 6.34
C SER A 194 5.70 22.10 5.02
N ILE A 195 4.57 21.48 4.69
CA ILE A 195 4.34 20.81 3.42
C ILE A 195 3.02 21.29 2.85
N GLU A 196 3.05 21.76 1.61
CA GLU A 196 1.87 22.23 0.92
C GLU A 196 0.91 21.09 0.57
N THR A 197 -0.37 21.43 0.50
CA THR A 197 -1.42 20.51 0.07
C THR A 197 -1.48 20.44 -1.45
N GLY A 198 -0.94 19.37 -2.02
CA GLY A 198 -1.04 19.10 -3.45
C GLY A 198 -0.23 17.88 -3.87
N THR A 199 -0.53 17.39 -5.07
CA THR A 199 -0.06 16.10 -5.59
C THR A 199 1.46 15.95 -5.50
N TRP A 200 2.20 17.03 -5.74
CA TRP A 200 3.67 17.02 -5.88
C TRP A 200 4.43 17.23 -4.56
N TYR A 201 3.75 17.66 -3.51
CA TYR A 201 4.40 18.16 -2.29
C TYR A 201 4.44 17.12 -1.18
N SER A 202 3.34 16.40 -0.99
CA SER A 202 3.06 15.57 0.19
C SER A 202 2.79 14.11 -0.22
N PRO A 203 3.78 13.40 -0.80
CA PRO A 203 3.66 11.96 -0.97
C PRO A 203 3.62 11.28 0.40
N TYR A 204 2.83 10.21 0.50
CA TYR A 204 2.96 9.21 1.54
C TYR A 204 2.87 7.81 0.92
N MET A 205 3.39 6.82 1.63
CA MET A 205 3.40 5.41 1.25
C MET A 205 3.05 4.59 2.48
N LEU A 206 2.28 3.53 2.28
CA LEU A 206 1.96 2.52 3.29
C LEU A 206 2.56 1.19 2.83
N PHE A 207 3.51 0.64 3.57
CA PHE A 207 4.18 -0.61 3.21
C PHE A 207 4.98 -1.17 4.38
N ASP A 208 5.00 -2.48 4.56
CA ASP A 208 5.84 -3.18 5.55
C ASP A 208 7.28 -3.24 5.04
N VAL A 209 8.06 -2.19 5.31
CA VAL A 209 9.43 -2.10 4.79
C VAL A 209 10.39 -2.88 5.69
N ASP A 210 10.16 -2.93 6.99
CA ASP A 210 11.05 -3.66 7.91
C ASP A 210 10.70 -5.14 8.09
N GLN A 211 9.61 -5.59 7.47
CA GLN A 211 9.15 -6.99 7.42
C GLN A 211 8.78 -7.54 8.79
N ASP A 212 8.21 -6.71 9.67
CA ASP A 212 7.68 -7.12 10.97
C ASP A 212 6.21 -7.62 10.90
N GLY A 213 5.60 -7.56 9.72
CA GLY A 213 4.22 -7.97 9.45
C GLY A 213 3.22 -6.82 9.45
N LYS A 214 3.65 -5.57 9.74
CA LYS A 214 2.78 -4.39 9.79
C LYS A 214 3.22 -3.33 8.80
N ALA A 215 2.28 -2.86 8.00
CA ALA A 215 2.53 -1.82 7.01
C ALA A 215 2.74 -0.46 7.69
N GLU A 216 3.95 0.09 7.64
CA GLU A 216 4.21 1.38 8.24
C GLU A 216 3.94 2.54 7.28
N ILE A 217 3.82 3.73 7.86
CA ILE A 217 3.47 4.94 7.13
C ILE A 217 4.74 5.76 6.92
N TYR A 218 5.07 6.01 5.67
CA TYR A 218 6.17 6.88 5.27
C TYR A 218 5.63 8.14 4.62
N ALA A 219 6.02 9.31 5.10
CA ALA A 219 5.55 10.58 4.54
C ALA A 219 6.66 11.63 4.47
N LYS A 220 6.53 12.56 3.53
CA LYS A 220 7.32 13.79 3.56
C LYS A 220 6.74 14.76 4.59
N ALA A 221 7.60 15.35 5.42
CA ALA A 221 7.24 16.27 6.50
C ALA A 221 8.23 17.44 6.63
N GLY A 222 7.92 18.40 7.50
CA GLY A 222 8.80 19.50 7.89
C GLY A 222 8.44 20.00 9.30
N GLU A 223 8.98 21.14 9.71
CA GLU A 223 8.80 21.68 11.07
C GLU A 223 8.24 23.11 11.11
N GLY A 224 7.23 23.30 11.97
CA GLY A 224 6.59 24.60 12.18
C GLY A 224 5.74 25.07 11.00
N ASP A 225 5.64 26.39 10.87
CA ASP A 225 4.96 27.08 9.77
C ASP A 225 5.94 28.02 9.04
N PRO A 226 6.72 27.49 8.08
CA PRO A 226 7.71 28.24 7.30
C PRO A 226 7.11 28.92 6.06
N ARG A 227 5.78 28.98 5.95
CA ARG A 227 5.12 29.53 4.76
C ARG A 227 5.39 31.03 4.64
N GLU A 228 5.72 31.46 3.43
CA GLU A 228 5.71 32.87 3.05
C GLU A 228 4.27 33.41 3.00
N ILE A 229 4.12 34.72 2.82
CA ILE A 229 2.80 35.40 2.85
C ILE A 229 1.81 34.82 1.83
N ASP A 230 2.31 34.38 0.67
CA ASP A 230 1.53 33.78 -0.41
C ASP A 230 1.30 32.27 -0.25
N GLY A 231 1.86 31.68 0.82
CA GLY A 231 1.69 30.29 1.21
C GLY A 231 2.80 29.34 0.79
N HIS A 232 3.80 29.80 0.01
CA HIS A 232 4.90 28.93 -0.43
C HIS A 232 5.80 28.55 0.74
N VAL A 233 6.20 27.28 0.84
CA VAL A 233 7.24 26.83 1.77
C VAL A 233 8.58 26.81 1.06
N MET A 234 9.26 27.95 1.02
CA MET A 234 10.53 28.12 0.29
C MET A 234 11.77 27.63 1.06
N ARG A 235 11.64 27.46 2.38
CA ARG A 235 12.74 27.20 3.32
C ARG A 235 12.29 26.29 4.45
N GLY A 236 13.20 26.00 5.37
CA GLY A 236 12.97 25.11 6.51
C GLY A 236 13.38 23.68 6.21
N PRO A 237 13.58 22.88 7.28
CA PRO A 237 14.00 21.50 7.12
C PRO A 237 12.87 20.65 6.53
N GLU A 238 13.25 19.64 5.75
CA GLU A 238 12.34 18.67 5.16
C GLU A 238 12.81 17.27 5.55
N TYR A 239 11.87 16.41 5.88
CA TYR A 239 12.15 15.08 6.38
C TYR A 239 11.35 14.02 5.64
N LEU A 240 11.89 12.81 5.58
CA LEU A 240 11.12 11.59 5.57
C LEU A 240 10.80 11.22 7.01
N ILE A 241 9.53 10.92 7.31
CA ILE A 241 9.10 10.39 8.60
C ILE A 241 8.56 8.96 8.44
N LYS A 242 8.81 8.11 9.44
CA LYS A 242 8.14 6.82 9.66
C LYS A 242 7.16 7.00 10.82
N LEU A 243 5.89 6.67 10.62
CA LEU A 243 4.89 6.64 11.68
C LEU A 243 4.58 5.21 12.10
N ASP A 244 4.27 5.05 13.38
CA ASP A 244 3.78 3.83 13.98
C ASP A 244 2.39 3.48 13.43
N PRO A 245 2.18 2.25 12.91
CA PRO A 245 0.91 1.88 12.28
C PRO A 245 -0.25 1.81 13.28
N ALA A 246 0.00 1.46 14.54
CA ALA A 246 -1.03 1.34 15.56
C ALA A 246 -1.48 2.70 16.14
N SER A 247 -0.59 3.71 16.18
CA SER A 247 -0.85 4.97 16.89
C SER A 247 -0.64 6.25 16.09
N GLY A 248 -0.06 6.19 14.89
CA GLY A 248 0.27 7.36 14.07
C GLY A 248 1.39 8.25 14.64
N ARG A 249 2.09 7.77 15.68
CA ARG A 249 3.20 8.50 16.33
C ARG A 249 4.46 8.44 15.48
N LEU A 250 5.25 9.50 15.53
CA LEU A 250 6.55 9.56 14.86
C LEU A 250 7.52 8.54 15.49
N LEU A 251 7.98 7.57 14.70
CA LEU A 251 9.00 6.60 15.10
C LEU A 251 10.40 7.05 14.70
N LYS A 252 10.54 7.54 13.46
CA LYS A 252 11.85 7.88 12.89
C LYS A 252 11.75 9.06 11.94
N LYS A 253 12.84 9.81 11.86
CA LYS A 253 13.01 10.99 11.02
C LYS A 253 14.37 10.93 10.32
N LEU A 254 14.38 11.22 9.01
CA LEU A 254 15.57 11.31 8.16
C LEU A 254 15.43 12.56 7.27
N ASP A 255 16.54 13.20 6.90
CA ASP A 255 16.50 14.32 5.96
C ASP A 255 15.92 13.94 4.59
N TRP A 256 15.07 14.81 4.05
CA TRP A 256 14.60 14.68 2.67
C TRP A 256 15.69 15.08 1.67
N ILE A 257 15.58 14.62 0.42
CA ILE A 257 16.51 14.98 -0.66
C ILE A 257 16.56 16.51 -0.80
N PRO A 258 17.74 17.17 -0.77
CA PRO A 258 17.84 18.63 -0.69
C PRO A 258 17.30 19.36 -1.93
N ARG A 259 16.93 20.64 -1.74
CA ARG A 259 16.37 21.54 -2.78
C ARG A 259 17.42 22.12 -3.73
N ASN A 260 18.70 21.82 -3.53
CA ASN A 260 19.77 22.38 -4.34
C ASN A 260 19.76 21.79 -5.76
N ASP A 261 20.39 22.51 -6.69
CA ASP A 261 20.58 22.11 -8.10
C ASP A 261 19.32 22.16 -8.97
N TYR A 262 18.27 22.85 -8.49
CA TYR A 262 17.04 23.12 -9.23
C TYR A 262 16.90 24.61 -9.51
N GLU A 263 16.45 24.94 -10.72
CA GLU A 263 16.40 26.31 -11.23
C GLU A 263 15.18 27.10 -10.74
N SER A 264 14.14 26.41 -10.26
CA SER A 264 12.90 27.05 -9.82
C SER A 264 12.13 26.21 -8.80
N TYR A 265 11.22 26.87 -8.07
CA TYR A 265 10.26 26.23 -7.15
C TYR A 265 9.54 25.03 -7.75
N ASN A 266 9.05 25.18 -8.98
CA ASN A 266 8.32 24.15 -9.71
C ASN A 266 9.12 22.84 -9.88
N TYR A 267 10.45 22.91 -9.95
CA TYR A 267 11.28 21.73 -10.24
C TYR A 267 11.65 20.95 -8.97
N TRP A 268 11.95 21.61 -7.86
CA TRP A 268 12.28 20.92 -6.60
C TRP A 268 11.05 20.53 -5.77
N SER A 269 9.89 21.14 -6.01
CA SER A 269 8.60 20.78 -5.40
C SER A 269 7.97 19.50 -5.97
N ARG A 270 8.76 18.65 -6.65
CA ARG A 270 8.32 17.38 -7.26
C ARG A 270 8.83 16.23 -6.41
N ASN A 271 8.00 15.69 -5.54
CA ASN A 271 8.41 14.69 -4.55
C ASN A 271 7.59 13.41 -4.72
N PHE A 272 8.27 12.27 -4.62
CA PHE A 272 7.64 10.96 -4.75
C PHE A 272 8.17 9.99 -3.70
N LEU A 273 7.32 9.05 -3.32
CA LEU A 273 7.67 7.86 -2.56
C LEU A 273 7.21 6.63 -3.34
N SER A 274 7.95 5.54 -3.22
CA SER A 274 7.60 4.24 -3.79
C SER A 274 8.33 3.13 -3.04
N VAL A 275 8.03 1.88 -3.35
CA VAL A 275 8.74 0.70 -2.83
C VAL A 275 9.20 -0.17 -3.99
N ALA A 276 10.46 -0.62 -3.92
CA ALA A 276 11.03 -1.53 -4.90
C ALA A 276 11.84 -2.63 -4.24
N TYR A 277 11.74 -3.84 -4.78
CA TYR A 277 12.56 -4.98 -4.37
C TYR A 277 13.85 -4.99 -5.19
N LEU A 278 14.83 -4.20 -4.76
CA LEU A 278 16.06 -3.94 -5.54
C LEU A 278 17.00 -5.16 -5.58
N ASP A 279 17.11 -5.91 -4.48
CA ASP A 279 17.79 -7.22 -4.44
C ASP A 279 16.90 -8.37 -4.97
N GLY A 280 15.61 -8.09 -5.14
CA GLY A 280 14.57 -9.01 -5.56
C GLY A 280 13.92 -9.80 -4.41
N ILE A 281 14.22 -9.46 -3.15
CA ILE A 281 13.82 -10.18 -1.93
C ILE A 281 13.26 -9.22 -0.88
N ASN A 282 13.99 -8.16 -0.54
CA ASN A 282 13.63 -7.22 0.51
C ASN A 282 13.09 -5.92 -0.09
N PRO A 283 12.02 -5.34 0.49
CA PRO A 283 11.52 -4.05 0.07
C PRO A 283 12.54 -2.95 0.41
N SER A 284 12.74 -2.03 -0.53
CA SER A 284 13.48 -0.78 -0.31
C SER A 284 12.54 0.39 -0.50
N LEU A 285 12.51 1.31 0.46
CA LEU A 285 11.78 2.56 0.33
C LEU A 285 12.54 3.49 -0.60
N ILE A 286 11.87 3.99 -1.63
CA ILE A 286 12.44 4.87 -2.63
C ILE A 286 11.92 6.29 -2.43
N MET A 287 12.84 7.22 -2.25
CA MET A 287 12.59 8.66 -2.25
C MET A 287 13.03 9.25 -3.57
N GLN A 288 12.24 10.14 -4.16
CA GLN A 288 12.65 10.91 -5.33
C GLN A 288 12.28 12.39 -5.20
N ARG A 289 13.18 13.24 -5.72
CA ARG A 289 12.93 14.65 -5.97
C ARG A 289 13.24 15.01 -7.42
N GLY A 290 12.35 15.77 -8.05
CA GLY A 290 12.49 16.22 -9.44
C GLY A 290 11.86 15.27 -10.46
N THR A 291 11.55 15.84 -11.63
CA THR A 291 11.01 15.11 -12.79
C THR A 291 11.35 15.82 -14.11
N TYR A 292 11.25 17.17 -14.15
CA TYR A 292 11.39 17.96 -15.38
C TYR A 292 12.82 18.39 -15.72
N THR A 293 13.71 18.55 -14.73
CA THR A 293 15.13 18.87 -14.94
C THR A 293 15.99 17.80 -14.28
N VAL A 294 16.64 18.12 -13.17
CA VAL A 294 17.37 17.15 -12.35
C VAL A 294 16.38 16.19 -11.69
N ILE A 295 16.73 14.91 -11.66
CA ILE A 295 16.05 13.87 -10.89
C ILE A 295 17.07 13.33 -9.91
N LYS A 296 16.71 13.29 -8.63
CA LYS A 296 17.51 12.72 -7.54
C LYS A 296 16.70 11.62 -6.89
N THR A 297 17.31 10.46 -6.70
CA THR A 297 16.67 9.31 -6.08
C THR A 297 17.58 8.71 -5.00
N VAL A 298 16.98 8.31 -3.88
CA VAL A 298 17.64 7.59 -2.80
C VAL A 298 16.81 6.35 -2.49
N ALA A 299 17.47 5.19 -2.45
CA ALA A 299 16.87 3.96 -1.96
C ALA A 299 17.34 3.69 -0.53
N LEU A 300 16.42 3.34 0.34
CA LEU A 300 16.65 3.05 1.74
C LEU A 300 16.34 1.57 2.04
N ASN A 301 17.12 0.95 2.92
CA ASN A 301 16.79 -0.36 3.47
C ASN A 301 15.76 -0.26 4.61
N GLN A 302 15.50 -1.41 5.24
CA GLN A 302 14.62 -1.62 6.39
C GLN A 302 14.93 -0.69 7.57
N ASP A 303 16.22 -0.46 7.82
CA ASP A 303 16.71 0.48 8.84
C ASP A 303 16.68 1.95 8.39
N LEU A 304 16.07 2.28 7.25
CA LEU A 304 16.10 3.59 6.61
C LEU A 304 17.51 4.13 6.34
N GLN A 305 18.49 3.24 6.14
CA GLN A 305 19.84 3.59 5.72
C GLN A 305 19.95 3.65 4.20
N PRO A 306 20.62 4.65 3.61
CA PRO A 306 20.82 4.72 2.18
C PRO A 306 21.63 3.53 1.66
N VAL A 307 21.04 2.73 0.78
CA VAL A 307 21.73 1.65 0.07
C VAL A 307 22.17 2.06 -1.33
N TRP A 308 21.49 3.05 -1.91
CA TRP A 308 21.80 3.56 -3.24
C TRP A 308 21.34 5.01 -3.41
N LYS A 309 22.12 5.79 -4.16
CA LYS A 309 21.83 7.17 -4.54
C LYS A 309 22.13 7.38 -6.01
N TRP A 310 21.29 8.15 -6.68
CA TRP A 310 21.50 8.51 -8.07
C TRP A 310 20.92 9.88 -8.38
N GLU A 311 21.58 10.54 -9.32
CA GLU A 311 21.14 11.80 -9.85
C GLU A 311 21.41 11.86 -11.35
N SER A 312 20.51 12.51 -12.08
CA SER A 312 20.63 12.76 -13.51
C SER A 312 21.62 13.91 -13.79
N THR A 313 22.84 13.85 -13.27
CA THR A 313 23.88 14.87 -13.48
C THR A 313 25.14 14.22 -14.08
N GLY A 314 26.04 15.04 -14.65
CA GLY A 314 27.32 14.57 -15.17
C GLY A 314 27.14 13.51 -16.26
N LYS A 315 27.67 12.30 -16.04
CA LYS A 315 27.53 11.19 -17.02
C LYS A 315 26.08 10.72 -17.22
N TYR A 316 25.15 11.12 -16.34
CA TYR A 316 23.73 10.79 -16.40
C TYR A 316 22.85 11.96 -16.90
N ASP A 317 23.46 13.04 -17.41
CA ASP A 317 22.72 14.23 -17.89
C ASP A 317 21.64 13.92 -18.93
N LYS A 318 21.84 12.88 -19.76
CA LYS A 318 20.84 12.43 -20.76
C LYS A 318 19.51 11.99 -20.15
N TYR A 319 19.48 11.70 -18.85
CA TYR A 319 18.28 11.29 -18.11
C TYR A 319 17.52 12.46 -17.46
N LYS A 320 18.02 13.70 -17.57
CA LYS A 320 17.28 14.90 -17.14
C LYS A 320 15.96 15.00 -17.89
N GLY A 321 14.91 15.41 -17.17
CA GLY A 321 13.59 15.66 -17.75
C GLY A 321 12.85 14.43 -18.29
N GLN A 322 13.41 13.23 -18.12
CA GLN A 322 12.79 12.00 -18.59
C GLN A 322 11.66 11.53 -17.67
N GLY A 323 11.58 12.05 -16.45
CA GLY A 323 10.62 11.64 -15.45
C GLY A 323 9.16 11.87 -15.85
N GLY A 324 8.32 10.95 -15.39
CA GLY A 324 6.88 11.04 -15.42
C GLY A 324 6.30 11.63 -14.13
N HIS A 325 4.99 11.54 -14.05
CA HIS A 325 4.17 11.92 -12.89
C HIS A 325 3.86 10.74 -11.97
N ALA A 326 4.63 9.67 -12.11
CA ALA A 326 4.57 8.45 -11.32
C ALA A 326 5.93 7.74 -11.35
N ILE A 327 6.17 6.90 -10.34
CA ILE A 327 7.26 5.92 -10.33
C ILE A 327 6.63 4.56 -10.56
N MET A 328 7.20 3.79 -11.49
CA MET A 328 6.83 2.39 -11.71
C MET A 328 7.98 1.51 -11.26
N THR A 329 7.67 0.45 -10.52
CA THR A 329 8.66 -0.51 -10.03
C THR A 329 8.38 -1.89 -10.62
N GLN A 330 9.45 -2.62 -10.90
CA GLN A 330 9.44 -4.02 -11.30
C GLN A 330 10.52 -4.73 -10.48
N LYS A 331 10.45 -6.05 -10.35
CA LYS A 331 11.50 -6.82 -9.66
C LYS A 331 12.89 -6.43 -10.18
N ARG A 332 13.78 -5.97 -9.28
CA ARG A 332 15.16 -5.52 -9.54
C ARG A 332 15.33 -4.29 -10.44
N SER A 333 14.26 -3.53 -10.72
CA SER A 333 14.39 -2.30 -11.49
C SER A 333 13.30 -1.28 -11.18
N MET A 334 13.64 -0.01 -11.31
CA MET A 334 12.68 1.09 -11.24
C MET A 334 12.72 1.90 -12.53
N CYS A 335 11.56 2.38 -12.96
CA CYS A 335 11.40 3.36 -14.03
C CYS A 335 10.69 4.60 -13.48
N CYS A 336 11.32 5.77 -13.63
CA CYS A 336 10.79 7.05 -13.16
C CYS A 336 9.66 7.61 -14.05
N GLY A 337 8.95 6.77 -14.82
CA GLY A 337 8.00 7.15 -15.86
C GLY A 337 8.72 7.79 -17.07
N CYS A 338 8.35 7.45 -18.30
CA CYS A 338 8.93 8.04 -19.52
C CYS A 338 7.84 8.77 -20.30
N LYS A 339 8.06 10.02 -20.69
CA LYS A 339 7.07 10.80 -21.46
C LYS A 339 6.86 10.32 -22.91
N ASN A 340 7.82 9.58 -23.50
CA ASN A 340 7.86 9.36 -24.95
C ASN A 340 7.97 7.90 -25.43
N GLY A 341 7.75 6.89 -24.58
CA GLY A 341 7.68 5.48 -25.01
C GLY A 341 8.94 4.91 -25.70
N GLN A 342 10.04 5.65 -25.76
CA GLN A 342 11.35 5.20 -26.24
C GLN A 342 12.35 5.40 -25.09
N ASP A 343 13.05 4.31 -24.78
CA ASP A 343 14.01 4.14 -23.69
C ASP A 343 13.43 4.19 -22.27
N ASN A 344 13.00 3.02 -21.78
CA ASN A 344 12.77 2.80 -20.36
C ASN A 344 14.02 3.20 -19.57
N LEU A 345 13.85 4.11 -18.62
CA LEU A 345 14.86 4.44 -17.61
C LEU A 345 14.95 3.25 -16.65
N GLY A 346 15.51 2.15 -17.12
CA GLY A 346 15.76 0.96 -16.31
C GLY A 346 16.95 1.25 -15.41
N ILE A 347 16.68 1.77 -14.22
CA ILE A 347 17.69 1.83 -13.17
C ILE A 347 17.78 0.41 -12.62
N ARG A 348 18.80 -0.33 -13.06
CA ARG A 348 19.14 -1.66 -12.54
C ARG A 348 20.05 -1.48 -11.32
N GLY A 349 19.68 -2.13 -10.22
CA GLY A 349 20.51 -2.27 -9.02
C GLY A 349 21.76 -3.10 -9.27
#